data_AF-A0A936K0J3-F1
#
_entry.id   AF-A0A936K0J3-F1
#
_cell.length_a   1.000
_cell.length_b   1.000
_cell.length_c   1.000
_cell.angle_alpha   90.00
_cell.angle_beta   90.00
_cell.angle_gamma   90.00
#
_symmetry.space_group_name_H-M   'P 1'
#
loop_
_entity.id
_entity.type
_entity.pdbx_description
1 polymer ?
#
loop_
_entity_poly.entity_id
_entity_poly.type
_entity_poly.pdbx_seq_one_letter_code
_entity_poly.pdbx_strand_id
1 'polypeptide(L)'
;MDLLDVVRGPLLGFALLVFVLGTLWRLIAILRLPRRPDLSPPREGAPSLAWGALRAIVRGLWPRRGFGPSAAVITFNGYVFHIGLALVVFGYAPHIAFIQRLTGLHWPALPDAVLALAAGASIVSLLMALWMRRTDPVRRLISDADDYVSWTVVFLPLITGMAVISESSASLPMHGEVLARGPLALHLLSVELLLIWFPFGKLMHALLFAFSRGATGMRFSHRGVDA
;
A
#
# COMPACT_ATOMS: atom_id res chain seq x y z
N MET A 1 29.01 16.38 -0.39
CA MET A 1 27.71 15.69 -0.50
C MET A 1 28.00 14.23 -0.73
N ASP A 2 27.67 13.39 0.24
CA ASP A 2 27.75 11.94 0.07
C ASP A 2 26.46 11.38 -0.58
N LEU A 3 26.42 10.07 -0.86
CA LEU A 3 25.24 9.44 -1.46
C LEU A 3 23.98 9.65 -0.60
N LEU A 4 24.12 9.53 0.73
CA LEU A 4 23.00 9.64 1.65
C LEU A 4 22.41 11.07 1.65
N ASP A 5 23.26 12.10 1.55
CA ASP A 5 22.83 13.50 1.41
C ASP A 5 21.95 13.74 0.18
N VAL A 6 22.34 13.15 -0.96
CA VAL A 6 21.59 13.28 -2.22
C VAL A 6 20.25 12.56 -2.13
N VAL A 7 20.25 11.33 -1.59
CA VAL A 7 19.06 10.49 -1.45
C VAL A 7 18.06 11.17 -0.49
N ARG A 8 18.46 11.48 0.75
CA ARG A 8 17.57 12.08 1.76
C ARG A 8 17.10 13.51 1.47
N GLY A 9 17.72 14.18 0.50
CA GLY A 9 17.47 15.57 0.12
C GLY A 9 16.84 15.69 -1.27
N PRO A 10 17.60 16.07 -2.30
CA PRO A 10 17.06 16.38 -3.63
C PRO A 10 16.34 15.20 -4.30
N LEU A 11 16.86 13.97 -4.18
CA LEU A 11 16.26 12.81 -4.85
C LEU A 11 14.92 12.42 -4.21
N LEU A 12 14.85 12.43 -2.87
CA LEU A 12 13.57 12.29 -2.16
C LEU A 12 12.56 13.37 -2.56
N GLY A 13 13.00 14.63 -2.68
CA GLY A 13 12.14 15.72 -3.15
C GLY A 13 11.55 15.46 -4.54
N PHE A 14 12.39 14.99 -5.48
CA PHE A 14 11.95 14.58 -6.80
C PHE A 14 10.97 13.39 -6.76
N ALA A 15 11.28 12.35 -5.98
CA ALA A 15 10.41 11.18 -5.84
C ALA A 15 9.02 11.55 -5.26
N LEU A 16 8.99 12.42 -4.26
CA LEU A 16 7.74 12.95 -3.70
C LEU A 16 6.96 13.78 -4.73
N LEU A 17 7.62 14.60 -5.54
CA LEU A 17 6.98 15.36 -6.61
C LEU A 17 6.33 14.43 -7.63
N VAL A 18 7.06 13.42 -8.10
CA VAL A 18 6.53 12.42 -9.06
C VAL A 18 5.36 11.66 -8.44
N PHE A 19 5.48 11.22 -7.19
CA PHE A 19 4.43 10.53 -6.46
C PHE A 19 3.15 11.37 -6.40
N VAL A 20 3.25 12.63 -5.94
CA VAL A 20 2.08 13.51 -5.77
C VAL A 20 1.47 13.87 -7.12
N LEU A 21 2.26 14.39 -8.05
CA LEU A 21 1.75 14.83 -9.35
C LEU A 21 1.21 13.66 -10.18
N GLY A 22 1.92 12.52 -10.19
CA GLY A 22 1.48 11.31 -10.89
C GLY A 22 0.18 10.74 -10.30
N THR A 23 0.07 10.72 -8.97
CA THR A 23 -1.13 10.24 -8.27
C THR A 23 -2.33 11.13 -8.58
N LEU A 24 -2.15 12.46 -8.47
CA LEU A 24 -3.20 13.43 -8.78
C LEU A 24 -3.61 13.34 -10.25
N TRP A 25 -2.65 13.29 -11.18
CA TRP A 25 -2.91 13.15 -12.60
C TRP A 25 -3.75 11.90 -12.89
N ARG A 26 -3.35 10.73 -12.39
CA ARG A 26 -4.08 9.48 -12.64
C ARG A 26 -5.46 9.47 -11.99
N LEU A 27 -5.60 10.00 -10.78
CA LEU A 27 -6.91 10.15 -10.13
C LEU A 27 -7.84 11.07 -10.93
N ILE A 28 -7.35 12.25 -11.34
CA ILE A 28 -8.12 13.21 -12.14
C ILE A 28 -8.51 12.59 -13.48
N ALA A 29 -7.58 11.90 -14.16
CA ALA A 29 -7.85 11.25 -15.43
C ALA A 29 -8.97 10.20 -15.30
N ILE A 30 -8.91 9.32 -14.29
CA ILE A 30 -9.94 8.30 -14.05
C ILE A 30 -11.28 8.94 -13.68
N LEU A 31 -11.28 9.97 -12.84
CA LEU A 31 -12.51 10.63 -12.40
C LEU A 31 -13.20 11.41 -13.53
N ARG A 32 -12.44 11.89 -14.52
CA ARG A 32 -12.94 12.58 -15.71
C ARG A 32 -13.37 11.64 -16.85
N LEU A 33 -13.16 10.33 -16.74
CA LEU A 33 -13.62 9.39 -17.76
C LEU A 33 -15.15 9.49 -17.93
N PRO A 34 -15.65 9.57 -19.18
CA PRO A 34 -17.08 9.62 -19.45
C PRO A 34 -17.81 8.44 -18.81
N ARG A 35 -18.89 8.74 -18.09
CA ARG A 35 -19.76 7.73 -17.48
C ARG A 35 -21.04 7.64 -18.31
N ARG A 36 -21.43 6.41 -18.65
CA ARG A 36 -22.75 6.19 -19.24
C ARG A 36 -23.81 6.45 -18.16
N PRO A 37 -24.81 7.31 -18.42
CA PRO A 37 -25.89 7.53 -17.48
C PRO A 37 -26.65 6.21 -17.27
N ASP A 38 -27.03 5.93 -16.02
CA ASP A 38 -27.99 4.86 -15.76
C ASP A 38 -29.37 5.44 -16.04
N LEU A 39 -30.03 4.93 -17.09
CA LEU A 39 -31.35 5.40 -17.51
C LEU A 39 -32.48 4.65 -16.80
N SER A 40 -32.16 3.62 -16.02
CA SER A 40 -33.17 2.90 -15.24
C SER A 40 -33.62 3.72 -14.03
N PRO A 41 -34.89 3.63 -13.60
CA PRO A 41 -35.28 4.15 -12.30
C PRO A 41 -34.62 3.33 -11.17
N PRO A 42 -34.33 3.95 -10.02
CA PRO A 42 -33.85 3.22 -8.85
C PRO A 42 -34.89 2.20 -8.41
N ARG A 43 -34.44 1.01 -8.01
CA ARG A 43 -35.33 -0.01 -7.44
C ARG A 43 -35.99 0.51 -6.17
N GLU A 44 -37.23 0.12 -5.92
CA GLU A 44 -37.94 0.44 -4.69
C GLU A 44 -37.10 0.06 -3.46
N GLY A 45 -36.96 0.99 -2.51
CA GLY A 45 -36.12 0.81 -1.32
C GLY A 45 -34.61 0.92 -1.56
N ALA A 46 -34.15 1.27 -2.78
CA ALA A 46 -32.74 1.51 -3.03
C ALA A 46 -32.22 2.68 -2.17
N PRO A 47 -31.07 2.52 -1.50
CA PRO A 47 -30.48 3.60 -0.72
C PRO A 47 -29.94 4.71 -1.63
N SER A 48 -29.59 5.84 -1.03
CA SER A 48 -28.88 6.90 -1.76
C SER A 48 -27.57 6.37 -2.35
N LEU A 49 -27.15 6.94 -3.50
CA LEU A 49 -25.91 6.54 -4.16
C LEU A 49 -24.70 6.66 -3.21
N ALA A 50 -24.64 7.71 -2.41
CA ALA A 50 -23.59 7.91 -1.42
C ALA A 50 -23.56 6.79 -0.37
N TRP A 51 -24.72 6.37 0.13
CA TRP A 51 -24.81 5.27 1.09
C TRP A 51 -24.45 3.92 0.44
N GLY A 52 -24.92 3.69 -0.80
CA GLY A 52 -24.54 2.51 -1.59
C GLY A 52 -23.03 2.42 -1.80
N ALA A 53 -22.37 3.55 -2.08
CA ALA A 53 -20.92 3.63 -2.20
C ALA A 53 -20.21 3.30 -0.89
N LEU A 54 -20.56 4.00 0.19
CA LEU A 54 -19.94 3.85 1.51
C LEU A 54 -20.08 2.41 2.02
N ARG A 55 -21.29 1.86 1.91
CA ARG A 55 -21.58 0.49 2.35
C ARG A 55 -20.75 -0.54 1.59
N ALA A 56 -20.60 -0.40 0.28
CA ALA A 56 -19.78 -1.31 -0.53
C ALA A 56 -18.28 -1.20 -0.21
N ILE A 57 -17.79 0.02 0.06
CA ILE A 57 -16.40 0.24 0.48
C ILE A 57 -16.14 -0.52 1.79
N VAL A 58 -16.97 -0.27 2.82
CA VAL A 58 -16.82 -0.86 4.16
C VAL A 58 -17.01 -2.38 4.12
N ARG A 59 -18.08 -2.89 3.50
CA ARG A 59 -18.33 -4.34 3.43
C ARG A 59 -17.23 -5.07 2.67
N GLY A 60 -16.70 -4.46 1.61
CA GLY A 60 -15.61 -5.05 0.85
C GLY A 60 -14.32 -5.19 1.66
N LEU A 61 -14.17 -4.48 2.80
CA LEU A 61 -13.03 -4.65 3.70
C LEU A 61 -13.08 -5.96 4.48
N TRP A 62 -14.11 -6.78 4.30
CA TRP A 62 -14.22 -8.09 4.91
C TRP A 62 -14.25 -9.21 3.86
N PRO A 63 -13.62 -10.38 4.14
CA PRO A 63 -13.74 -11.54 3.27
C PRO A 63 -15.20 -11.95 3.07
N ARG A 64 -15.59 -12.24 1.83
CA ARG A 64 -16.92 -12.77 1.54
C ARG A 64 -17.00 -14.25 1.93
N ARG A 65 -18.03 -14.61 2.70
CA ARG A 65 -18.23 -15.96 3.27
C ARG A 65 -18.51 -17.06 2.23
N GLY A 66 -18.80 -16.69 0.97
CA GLY A 66 -19.17 -17.63 -0.09
C GLY A 66 -18.00 -18.21 -0.88
N PHE A 67 -16.74 -17.86 -0.58
CA PHE A 67 -15.58 -18.37 -1.30
C PHE A 67 -14.92 -19.55 -0.58
N GLY A 68 -14.42 -20.52 -1.35
CA GLY A 68 -13.77 -21.73 -0.83
C GLY A 68 -12.41 -21.50 -0.15
N PRO A 69 -11.80 -22.56 0.42
CA PRO A 69 -10.59 -22.48 1.24
C PRO A 69 -9.40 -21.78 0.56
N SER A 70 -9.19 -22.02 -0.74
CA SER A 70 -8.09 -21.40 -1.48
C SER A 70 -8.21 -19.88 -1.53
N ALA A 71 -9.43 -19.33 -1.63
CA ALA A 71 -9.65 -17.89 -1.60
C ALA A 71 -9.43 -17.31 -0.20
N ALA A 72 -9.73 -18.08 0.85
CA ALA A 72 -9.49 -17.68 2.23
C ALA A 72 -7.99 -17.50 2.51
N VAL A 73 -7.14 -18.42 2.03
CA VAL A 73 -5.67 -18.32 2.19
C VAL A 73 -5.12 -17.06 1.53
N ILE A 74 -5.52 -16.77 0.28
CA ILE A 74 -5.08 -15.58 -0.45
C ILE A 74 -5.50 -14.32 0.29
N THR A 75 -6.76 -14.30 0.73
CA THR A 75 -7.35 -13.16 1.41
C THR A 75 -6.62 -12.90 2.73
N PHE A 76 -6.45 -13.95 3.55
CA PHE A 76 -5.74 -13.86 4.82
C PHE A 76 -4.29 -13.42 4.63
N ASN A 77 -3.57 -13.99 3.67
CA ASN A 77 -2.21 -13.54 3.32
C ASN A 77 -2.16 -12.06 2.94
N GLY A 78 -3.19 -11.59 2.22
CA GLY A 78 -3.39 -10.17 1.93
C GLY A 78 -3.51 -9.33 3.19
N TYR A 79 -4.32 -9.73 4.19
CA TYR A 79 -4.42 -9.01 5.46
C TYR A 79 -3.11 -9.00 6.24
N VAL A 80 -2.45 -10.15 6.36
CA VAL A 80 -1.16 -10.24 7.07
C VAL A 80 -0.17 -9.25 6.47
N PHE A 81 -0.06 -9.21 5.14
CA PHE A 81 0.80 -8.25 4.45
C PHE A 81 0.39 -6.79 4.70
N HIS A 82 -0.87 -6.41 4.48
CA HIS A 82 -1.27 -5.00 4.59
C HIS A 82 -1.24 -4.48 6.02
N ILE A 83 -1.65 -5.30 7.00
CA ILE A 83 -1.57 -4.94 8.42
C ILE A 83 -0.11 -4.85 8.84
N GLY A 84 0.73 -5.82 8.47
CA GLY A 84 2.16 -5.79 8.75
C GLY A 84 2.84 -4.55 8.15
N LEU A 85 2.55 -4.24 6.89
CA LEU A 85 3.05 -3.02 6.23
C LEU A 85 2.59 -1.75 6.94
N ALA A 86 1.32 -1.66 7.33
CA ALA A 86 0.80 -0.50 8.07
C ALA A 86 1.49 -0.34 9.44
N LEU A 87 1.72 -1.44 10.16
CA LEU A 87 2.46 -1.42 11.42
C LEU A 87 3.91 -0.95 11.22
N VAL A 88 4.60 -1.41 10.17
CA VAL A 88 5.98 -0.97 9.88
C VAL A 88 6.02 0.52 9.53
N VAL A 89 5.17 0.96 8.60
CA VAL A 89 5.18 2.35 8.08
C VAL A 89 4.72 3.34 9.14
N PHE A 90 3.69 3.01 9.92
CA PHE A 90 3.13 3.96 10.89
C PHE A 90 3.54 3.67 12.32
N GLY A 91 3.92 2.45 12.69
CA GLY A 91 4.24 2.11 14.09
C GLY A 91 5.73 2.18 14.45
N TYR A 92 6.63 2.22 13.47
CA TYR A 92 8.07 2.15 13.73
C TYR A 92 8.70 3.53 13.94
N ALA A 93 9.51 3.68 15.00
CA ALA A 93 10.07 4.97 15.41
C ALA A 93 10.84 5.71 14.31
N PRO A 94 11.74 5.09 13.52
CA PRO A 94 12.40 5.75 12.39
C PRO A 94 11.43 6.28 11.32
N HIS A 95 10.33 5.55 11.05
CA HIS A 95 9.34 5.99 10.07
C HIS A 95 8.50 7.15 10.62
N ILE A 96 8.14 7.12 11.90
CA ILE A 96 7.45 8.22 12.57
C ILE A 96 8.33 9.48 12.53
N ALA A 97 9.62 9.36 12.84
CA ALA A 97 10.57 10.47 12.75
C ALA A 97 10.70 11.01 11.32
N PHE A 98 10.69 10.13 10.31
CA PHE A 98 10.68 10.52 8.91
C PHE A 98 9.39 11.31 8.54
N ILE A 99 8.23 10.83 8.98
CA ILE A 99 6.93 11.49 8.76
C ILE A 99 6.87 12.85 9.48
N GLN A 100 7.39 12.93 10.70
CA GLN A 100 7.49 14.17 11.46
C GLN A 100 8.36 15.19 10.73
N ARG A 101 9.49 14.77 10.14
CA ARG A 101 10.34 15.66 9.33
C ARG A 101 9.60 16.24 8.13
N LEU A 102 8.74 15.46 7.48
CA LEU A 102 8.03 15.87 6.28
C LEU A 102 6.75 16.67 6.57
N THR A 103 6.05 16.38 7.65
CA THR A 103 4.67 16.85 7.89
C THR A 103 4.47 17.53 9.24
N GLY A 104 5.39 17.39 10.18
CA GLY A 104 5.26 17.82 11.58
C GLY A 104 4.45 16.87 12.47
N LEU A 105 3.76 15.88 11.90
CA LEU A 105 2.93 14.93 12.64
C LEU A 105 3.77 13.81 13.26
N HIS A 106 3.44 13.42 14.50
CA HIS A 106 4.09 12.32 15.21
C HIS A 106 3.12 11.68 16.23
N TRP A 107 3.45 10.48 16.68
CA TRP A 107 2.71 9.73 17.70
C TRP A 107 3.65 8.70 18.36
N PRO A 108 3.24 8.05 19.47
CA PRO A 108 4.07 7.06 20.14
C PRO A 108 4.39 5.85 19.24
N ALA A 109 5.66 5.45 19.20
CA ALA A 109 6.09 4.25 18.49
C ALA A 109 5.66 2.97 19.23
N LEU A 110 5.47 1.89 18.46
CA LEU A 110 5.28 0.55 18.99
C LEU A 110 6.62 -0.09 19.39
N PRO A 111 6.63 -1.14 20.23
CA PRO A 111 7.86 -1.83 20.61
C PRO A 111 8.58 -2.47 19.42
N ASP A 112 9.91 -2.35 19.35
CA ASP A 112 10.75 -2.85 18.24
C ASP A 112 10.44 -4.31 17.85
N ALA A 113 10.20 -5.18 18.84
CA ALA A 113 9.85 -6.58 18.60
C ALA A 113 8.56 -6.75 17.79
N VAL A 114 7.55 -5.91 18.04
CA VAL A 114 6.28 -5.92 17.27
C VAL A 114 6.55 -5.54 15.82
N LEU A 115 7.41 -4.55 15.57
CA LEU A 115 7.75 -4.11 14.22
C LEU A 115 8.62 -5.13 13.49
N ALA A 116 9.59 -5.76 14.16
CA ALA A 116 10.39 -6.82 13.59
C ALA A 116 9.51 -8.02 13.17
N LEU A 117 8.55 -8.41 14.01
CA LEU A 117 7.56 -9.44 13.67
C LEU A 117 6.66 -9.02 12.51
N ALA A 118 6.18 -7.77 12.48
CA ALA A 118 5.35 -7.25 11.41
C ALA A 118 6.10 -7.20 10.06
N ALA A 119 7.37 -6.77 10.07
CA ALA A 119 8.24 -6.75 8.89
C ALA A 119 8.52 -8.18 8.39
N GLY A 120 8.91 -9.09 9.29
CA GLY A 120 9.14 -10.50 8.96
C GLY A 120 7.89 -11.18 8.39
N ALA A 121 6.73 -10.98 9.02
CA ALA A 121 5.46 -11.49 8.52
C ALA A 121 5.11 -10.92 7.13
N SER A 122 5.36 -9.63 6.90
CA SER A 122 5.13 -8.99 5.58
C SER A 122 6.03 -9.57 4.49
N ILE A 123 7.30 -9.81 4.80
CA ILE A 123 8.26 -10.45 3.89
C ILE A 123 7.79 -11.86 3.53
N VAL A 124 7.44 -12.69 4.53
CA VAL A 124 6.91 -14.04 4.30
C VAL A 124 5.62 -14.00 3.48
N SER A 125 4.72 -13.07 3.76
CA SER A 125 3.47 -12.93 2.99
C SER A 125 3.70 -12.53 1.54
N LEU A 126 4.69 -11.69 1.24
CA LEU A 126 5.07 -11.34 -0.13
C LEU A 126 5.70 -12.52 -0.86
N LEU A 127 6.56 -13.30 -0.19
CA LEU A 127 7.13 -14.53 -0.76
C LEU A 127 6.03 -15.56 -1.05
N MET A 128 5.09 -15.75 -0.13
CA MET A 128 3.92 -16.60 -0.31
C MET A 128 3.05 -16.11 -1.48
N ALA A 129 2.82 -14.81 -1.61
CA ALA A 129 2.06 -14.23 -2.72
C ALA A 129 2.75 -14.49 -4.07
N LEU A 130 4.08 -14.34 -4.13
CA LEU A 130 4.87 -14.63 -5.34
C LEU A 130 4.82 -16.12 -5.68
N TRP A 131 5.01 -17.00 -4.69
CA TRP A 131 4.90 -18.44 -4.85
C TRP A 131 3.54 -18.82 -5.45
N MET A 132 2.45 -18.37 -4.82
CA MET A 132 1.09 -18.70 -5.28
C MET A 132 0.84 -18.16 -6.69
N ARG A 133 1.38 -16.99 -7.05
CA ARG A 133 1.24 -16.42 -8.39
C ARG A 133 1.97 -17.23 -9.45
N ARG A 134 3.15 -17.79 -9.12
CA ARG A 134 3.98 -18.57 -10.05
C ARG A 134 3.49 -20.01 -10.24
N THR A 135 2.89 -20.59 -9.20
CA THR A 135 2.48 -22.01 -9.17
C THR A 135 1.02 -22.23 -9.60
N ASP A 136 0.13 -21.26 -9.37
CA ASP A 136 -1.27 -21.33 -9.81
C ASP A 136 -1.37 -21.01 -11.33
N PRO A 137 -1.86 -21.94 -12.16
CA PRO A 137 -1.87 -21.76 -13.62
C PRO A 137 -2.78 -20.61 -14.06
N VAL A 138 -3.88 -20.36 -13.34
CA VAL A 138 -4.82 -19.28 -13.65
C VAL A 138 -4.17 -17.94 -13.32
N ARG A 139 -3.54 -17.81 -12.15
CA ARG A 139 -2.86 -16.56 -11.77
C ARG A 139 -1.68 -16.26 -12.66
N ARG A 140 -0.91 -17.28 -13.05
CA ARG A 140 0.19 -17.10 -13.98
C ARG A 140 -0.28 -16.61 -15.34
N LEU A 141 -1.42 -17.13 -15.83
CA LEU A 141 -2.02 -16.73 -17.10
C LEU A 141 -2.47 -15.26 -17.12
N ILE A 142 -3.00 -14.76 -16.00
CA ILE A 142 -3.47 -13.37 -15.88
C ILE A 142 -2.41 -12.40 -15.28
N SER A 143 -1.18 -12.88 -15.06
CA SER A 143 -0.10 -12.04 -14.55
C SER A 143 0.62 -11.32 -15.67
N ASP A 144 0.95 -10.06 -15.47
CA ASP A 144 1.72 -9.24 -16.40
C ASP A 144 3.03 -8.74 -15.75
N ALA A 145 3.81 -7.94 -16.49
CA ALA A 145 5.05 -7.37 -15.98
C ALA A 145 4.83 -6.47 -14.77
N ASP A 146 3.73 -5.71 -14.73
CA ASP A 146 3.41 -4.79 -13.63
C ASP A 146 3.19 -5.55 -12.31
N ASP A 147 2.60 -6.76 -12.31
CA ASP A 147 2.49 -7.57 -11.09
C ASP A 147 3.85 -7.84 -10.45
N TYR A 148 4.86 -8.17 -11.25
CA TYR A 148 6.20 -8.49 -10.75
C TYR A 148 7.00 -7.24 -10.41
N VAL A 149 6.88 -6.17 -11.20
CA VAL A 149 7.54 -4.89 -10.89
C VAL A 149 6.96 -4.32 -9.59
N SER A 150 5.62 -4.23 -9.48
CA SER A 150 4.93 -3.73 -8.28
C SER A 150 5.27 -4.57 -7.04
N TRP A 151 5.37 -5.89 -7.18
CA TRP A 151 5.83 -6.76 -6.09
C TRP A 151 7.27 -6.43 -5.66
N THR A 152 8.19 -6.31 -6.62
CA THR A 152 9.61 -6.02 -6.34
C THR A 152 9.79 -4.69 -5.65
N VAL A 153 9.17 -3.61 -6.15
CA VAL A 153 9.33 -2.27 -5.56
C VAL A 153 8.73 -2.16 -4.15
N VAL A 154 7.77 -3.01 -3.80
CA VAL A 154 7.22 -3.10 -2.43
C VAL A 154 8.09 -3.99 -1.54
N PHE A 155 8.65 -5.07 -2.10
CA PHE A 155 9.50 -6.00 -1.37
C PHE A 155 10.86 -5.38 -1.00
N LEU A 156 11.43 -4.57 -1.89
CA LEU A 156 12.75 -3.97 -1.69
C LEU A 156 12.86 -3.13 -0.39
N PRO A 157 11.97 -2.16 -0.10
CA PRO A 157 12.00 -1.41 1.15
C PRO A 157 11.92 -2.27 2.41
N LEU A 158 11.17 -3.38 2.37
CA LEU A 158 11.08 -4.29 3.51
C LEU A 158 12.41 -4.99 3.75
N ILE A 159 13.06 -5.51 2.71
CA ILE A 159 14.35 -6.21 2.85
C ILE A 159 15.47 -5.24 3.20
N THR A 160 15.57 -4.10 2.52
CA THR A 160 16.59 -3.09 2.81
C THR A 160 16.36 -2.47 4.19
N GLY A 161 15.11 -2.32 4.62
CA GLY A 161 14.75 -1.83 5.95
C GLY A 161 15.22 -2.77 7.05
N MET A 162 15.07 -4.09 6.88
CA MET A 162 15.61 -5.07 7.84
C MET A 162 17.12 -4.98 7.99
N ALA A 163 17.85 -4.63 6.94
CA ALA A 163 19.30 -4.43 6.99
C ALA A 163 19.73 -3.16 7.76
N VAL A 164 18.80 -2.25 8.04
CA VAL A 164 19.02 -1.03 8.83
C VAL A 164 18.69 -1.26 10.32
N ILE A 165 18.02 -2.36 10.67
CA ILE A 165 17.71 -2.75 12.06
C ILE A 165 18.96 -3.34 12.73
N SER A 166 20.00 -2.53 12.91
CA SER A 166 21.21 -2.92 13.64
C SER A 166 21.18 -2.49 15.12
N GLU A 167 20.30 -1.56 15.48
CA GLU A 167 20.18 -1.03 16.85
C GLU A 167 18.72 -0.90 17.29
N SER A 168 18.49 -0.88 18.61
CA SER A 168 17.17 -0.61 19.17
C SER A 168 16.77 0.83 18.91
N SER A 169 15.49 1.07 18.62
CA SER A 169 14.95 2.42 18.46
C SER A 169 15.13 3.29 19.72
N ALA A 170 15.32 2.67 20.90
CA ALA A 170 15.59 3.37 22.14
C ALA A 170 16.98 4.06 22.16
N SER A 171 17.94 3.62 21.33
CA SER A 171 19.27 4.24 21.23
C SER A 171 19.32 5.40 20.23
N LEU A 172 18.27 5.62 19.42
CA LEU A 172 18.20 6.66 18.39
C LEU A 172 18.46 8.09 18.92
N PRO A 173 17.99 8.49 20.12
CA PRO A 173 18.29 9.82 20.65
C PRO A 173 19.75 9.98 21.13
N MET A 174 20.45 8.88 21.38
CA MET A 174 21.78 8.87 22.02
C MET A 174 22.93 8.92 21.02
N HIS A 175 22.70 8.56 19.75
CA HIS A 175 23.72 8.57 18.71
C HIS A 175 23.35 9.63 17.66
N GLY A 176 24.05 10.77 17.70
CA GLY A 176 23.90 11.85 16.72
C GLY A 176 24.36 11.49 15.31
N GLU A 177 24.91 10.29 15.09
CA GLU A 177 25.37 9.81 13.79
C GLU A 177 24.62 8.55 13.35
N VAL A 178 24.20 8.54 12.08
CA VAL A 178 23.65 7.35 11.43
C VAL A 178 24.81 6.35 11.23
N LEU A 179 24.95 5.38 12.12
CA LEU A 179 26.02 4.37 12.04
C LEU A 179 25.89 3.47 10.78
N ALA A 180 24.70 3.39 10.18
CA ALA A 180 24.42 2.62 8.96
C ALA A 180 24.13 3.51 7.72
N ARG A 181 25.00 4.47 7.38
CA ARG A 181 24.78 5.40 6.25
C ARG A 181 24.49 4.70 4.92
N GLY A 182 25.26 3.66 4.60
CA GLY A 182 25.12 2.88 3.35
C GLY A 182 23.79 2.12 3.28
N PRO A 183 23.48 1.22 4.24
CA PRO A 183 22.19 0.54 4.30
C PRO A 183 20.99 1.49 4.32
N LEU A 184 21.09 2.61 5.06
CA LEU A 184 20.04 3.63 5.08
C LEU A 184 19.85 4.27 3.70
N ALA A 185 20.94 4.61 3.00
CA ALA A 185 20.84 5.16 1.65
C ALA A 185 20.16 4.18 0.67
N LEU A 186 20.49 2.88 0.76
CA LEU A 186 19.83 1.85 -0.05
C LEU A 186 18.35 1.69 0.30
N HIS A 187 18.00 1.76 1.58
CA HIS A 187 16.61 1.74 2.01
C HIS A 187 15.83 2.94 1.45
N LEU A 188 16.36 4.16 1.60
CA LEU A 188 15.73 5.36 1.07
C LEU A 188 15.62 5.33 -0.46
N LEU A 189 16.65 4.87 -1.18
CA LEU A 189 16.58 4.67 -2.64
C LEU A 189 15.45 3.71 -3.03
N SER A 190 15.26 2.61 -2.29
CA SER A 190 14.16 1.68 -2.54
C SER A 190 12.79 2.29 -2.26
N VAL A 191 12.68 3.16 -1.24
CA VAL A 191 11.45 3.91 -0.94
C VAL A 191 11.17 4.95 -2.04
N GLU A 192 12.19 5.67 -2.50
CA GLU A 192 12.06 6.63 -3.60
C GLU A 192 11.63 5.96 -4.90
N LEU A 193 12.18 4.78 -5.21
CA LEU A 193 11.72 3.96 -6.33
C LEU A 193 10.25 3.55 -6.16
N LEU A 194 9.83 3.14 -4.95
CA LEU A 194 8.43 2.84 -4.65
C LEU A 194 7.55 4.06 -4.92
N LEU A 195 7.92 5.24 -4.42
CA LEU A 195 7.18 6.49 -4.60
C LEU A 195 7.05 6.87 -6.09
N ILE A 196 8.13 6.74 -6.86
CA ILE A 196 8.15 7.02 -8.30
C ILE A 196 7.26 6.03 -9.05
N TRP A 197 7.30 4.73 -8.72
CA TRP A 197 6.49 3.71 -9.40
C TRP A 197 5.01 3.74 -9.00
N PHE A 198 4.72 4.16 -7.77
CA PHE A 198 3.39 4.10 -7.15
C PHE A 198 2.26 4.56 -8.07
N PRO A 199 2.31 5.76 -8.70
CA PRO A 199 1.20 6.25 -9.50
C PRO A 199 1.02 5.53 -10.83
N PHE A 200 2.00 4.75 -11.30
CA PHE A 200 1.98 4.18 -12.66
C PHE A 200 1.62 2.70 -12.70
N GLY A 201 1.89 1.95 -11.63
CA GLY A 201 1.61 0.51 -11.56
C GLY A 201 0.31 0.12 -10.84
N LYS A 202 0.23 -1.16 -10.46
CA LYS A 202 -0.83 -1.74 -9.63
C LYS A 202 -0.86 -1.22 -8.20
N LEU A 203 0.18 -0.51 -7.73
CA LEU A 203 0.22 0.09 -6.39
C LEU A 203 -0.88 1.13 -6.15
N MET A 204 -1.36 1.79 -7.21
CA MET A 204 -2.50 2.73 -7.12
C MET A 204 -3.78 2.12 -6.55
N HIS A 205 -3.90 0.80 -6.44
CA HIS A 205 -5.01 0.16 -5.73
C HIS A 205 -5.15 0.68 -4.29
N ALA A 206 -4.06 1.09 -3.64
CA ALA A 206 -4.07 1.69 -2.31
C ALA A 206 -4.98 2.94 -2.21
N LEU A 207 -5.25 3.62 -3.33
CA LEU A 207 -6.20 4.73 -3.41
C LEU A 207 -7.46 4.35 -4.21
N LEU A 208 -7.29 3.65 -5.33
CA LEU A 208 -8.37 3.33 -6.26
C LEU A 208 -9.38 2.32 -5.71
N PHE A 209 -9.05 1.56 -4.64
CA PHE A 209 -10.01 0.62 -4.05
C PHE A 209 -11.30 1.35 -3.60
N ALA A 210 -11.19 2.55 -3.02
CA ALA A 210 -12.34 3.29 -2.53
C ALA A 210 -13.23 3.76 -3.69
N PHE A 211 -12.63 4.30 -4.76
CA PHE A 211 -13.35 4.78 -5.93
C PHE A 211 -14.00 3.64 -6.73
N SER A 212 -13.26 2.55 -6.97
CA SER A 212 -13.77 1.40 -7.73
C SER A 212 -14.90 0.68 -6.99
N ARG A 213 -14.77 0.48 -5.67
CA ARG A 213 -15.82 -0.13 -4.85
C ARG A 213 -17.00 0.80 -4.66
N GLY A 214 -16.77 2.10 -4.44
CA GLY A 214 -17.83 3.10 -4.37
C GLY A 214 -18.66 3.12 -5.66
N ALA A 215 -18.01 3.13 -6.83
CA ALA A 215 -18.68 3.07 -8.13
C ALA A 215 -19.51 1.79 -8.32
N THR A 216 -18.98 0.65 -7.88
CA THR A 216 -19.70 -0.63 -7.91
C THR A 216 -20.90 -0.62 -6.97
N GLY A 217 -20.72 -0.11 -5.75
CA GLY A 217 -21.77 0.03 -4.74
C GLY A 217 -22.92 0.92 -5.21
N MET A 218 -22.62 2.06 -5.82
CA MET A 218 -23.62 2.94 -6.43
C MET A 218 -24.47 2.18 -7.46
N ARG A 219 -23.84 1.47 -8.39
CA ARG A 219 -24.55 0.75 -9.47
C ARG A 219 -25.37 -0.44 -8.95
N PHE A 220 -24.85 -1.19 -8.00
CA PHE A 220 -25.53 -2.38 -7.48
C PHE A 220 -26.69 -2.01 -6.56
N SER A 221 -26.48 -1.05 -5.65
CA SER A 221 -27.55 -0.56 -4.78
C SER A 221 -28.71 0.05 -5.56
N HIS A 222 -28.43 0.79 -6.63
CA HIS A 222 -29.45 1.32 -7.55
C HIS A 222 -30.36 0.22 -8.14
N ARG A 223 -29.80 -0.96 -8.39
CA ARG A 223 -30.51 -2.14 -8.93
C ARG A 223 -31.10 -3.05 -7.84
N GLY A 224 -31.01 -2.65 -6.58
CA GLY A 224 -31.43 -3.46 -5.42
C GLY A 224 -30.55 -4.69 -5.17
N VAL A 225 -29.32 -4.71 -5.70
CA VAL A 225 -28.33 -5.75 -5.43
C VAL A 225 -27.53 -5.38 -4.20
N ASP A 226 -27.42 -6.33 -3.28
CA ASP A 226 -26.66 -6.17 -2.05
C ASP A 226 -25.15 -6.38 -2.31
N ALA A 227 -24.43 -5.30 -2.56
CA ALA A 227 -22.99 -5.29 -2.89
C ALA A 227 -22.06 -5.61 -1.71
#